data_AF-T0Y543-F1
#
_entry.id   AF-T0Y543-F1
#
_cell.length_a   1.000
_cell.length_b   1.000
_cell.length_c   1.000
_cell.angle_alpha   90.00
_cell.angle_beta   90.00
_cell.angle_gamma   90.00
#
_symmetry.space_group_name_H-M   'P 1'
#
loop_
_entity.id
_entity.type
_entity.pdbx_description
1 polymer ?
#
loop_
_entity_poly.entity_id
_entity_poly.type
_entity_poly.pdbx_seq_one_letter_code
_entity_poly.pdbx_strand_id
1 'polypeptide(L)'
;QAGIIAQGLLQYLAVVFPTAAWNAFGSWLRTIRPGIPPSELVVANALRQSLPEFLLDSSSTDAVAKFILERQDPERMQLLRLAS
;
A
#
# COMPACT_ATOMS: atom_id res chain seq x y z
N GLN A 1 19.67 -4.79 -3.28
CA GLN A 1 19.29 -5.13 -1.88
C GLN A 1 17.87 -4.69 -1.54
N ALA A 2 17.48 -3.42 -1.77
CA ALA A 2 16.12 -2.93 -1.48
C ALA A 2 14.98 -3.79 -2.07
N GLY A 3 15.13 -4.32 -3.29
CA GLY A 3 14.11 -5.19 -3.90
C GLY A 3 13.83 -6.46 -3.10
N ILE A 4 14.87 -7.10 -2.52
CA ILE A 4 14.71 -8.31 -1.69
C ILE A 4 14.00 -7.96 -0.37
N ILE A 5 14.34 -6.81 0.22
CA ILE A 5 13.68 -6.33 1.43
C ILE A 5 12.20 -6.06 1.17
N ALA A 6 11.89 -5.35 0.08
CA ALA A 6 10.51 -5.06 -0.31
C ALA A 6 9.72 -6.35 -0.56
N GLN A 7 10.30 -7.30 -1.31
CA GLN A 7 9.67 -8.61 -1.56
C GLN A 7 9.41 -9.36 -0.24
N GLY A 8 10.38 -9.39 0.69
CA GLY A 8 10.21 -10.01 2.00
C GLY A 8 9.11 -9.35 2.83
N LEU A 9 8.99 -8.02 2.78
CA LEU A 9 7.91 -7.28 3.45
C LEU A 9 6.54 -7.63 2.85
N LEU A 10 6.43 -7.73 1.53
CA LEU A 10 5.18 -8.13 0.87
C LEU A 10 4.75 -9.54 1.28
N GLN A 11 5.70 -10.47 1.38
CA GLN A 11 5.44 -11.83 1.85
C GLN A 11 5.04 -11.87 3.33
N TYR A 12 5.73 -11.11 4.18
CA TYR A 12 5.38 -10.98 5.59
C TYR A 12 3.95 -10.46 5.77
N LEU A 13 3.60 -9.38 5.06
CA LEU A 13 2.25 -8.80 5.11
C LEU A 13 1.18 -9.77 4.60
N ALA A 14 1.48 -10.55 3.56
CA ALA A 14 0.56 -11.57 3.05
C ALA A 14 0.21 -12.61 4.12
N VAL A 15 1.18 -13.06 4.90
CA VAL A 15 0.99 -14.14 5.88
C VAL A 15 0.45 -13.62 7.21
N VAL A 16 0.93 -12.48 7.69
CA VAL A 16 0.62 -11.97 9.03
C VAL A 16 -0.63 -11.09 9.03
N PHE A 17 -0.92 -10.39 7.92
CA PHE A 17 -2.06 -9.47 7.82
C PHE A 17 -2.95 -9.74 6.59
N PRO A 18 -3.34 -11.00 6.32
CA PRO A 18 -4.07 -11.36 5.10
C PRO A 18 -5.41 -10.61 5.00
N THR A 19 -6.15 -10.48 6.10
CA THR A 19 -7.45 -9.80 6.12
C THR A 19 -7.32 -8.32 5.78
N ALA A 20 -6.32 -7.63 6.33
CA ALA A 20 -6.07 -6.22 6.04
C ALA A 20 -5.68 -6.02 4.58
N ALA A 21 -4.81 -6.88 4.04
CA ALA A 21 -4.40 -6.84 2.63
C ALA A 21 -5.61 -7.08 1.69
N TRP A 22 -6.49 -8.04 1.99
CA TRP A 22 -7.70 -8.28 1.20
C TRP A 22 -8.69 -7.10 1.26
N ASN A 23 -8.89 -6.52 2.45
CA ASN A 23 -9.78 -5.38 2.61
C ASN A 23 -9.28 -4.15 1.82
N ALA A 24 -7.98 -3.85 1.92
CA ALA A 24 -7.34 -2.73 1.22
C ALA A 24 -7.26 -2.94 -0.31
N PHE A 25 -7.24 -4.18 -0.78
CA PHE A 25 -7.25 -4.48 -2.22
C PHE A 25 -8.54 -3.99 -2.92
N GLY A 26 -9.66 -3.93 -2.20
CA GLY A 26 -10.90 -3.28 -2.65
C GLY A 26 -11.57 -3.87 -3.90
N SER A 27 -11.07 -5.00 -4.42
CA SER A 27 -11.62 -5.63 -5.63
C SER A 27 -12.66 -6.70 -5.26
N TRP A 28 -13.80 -6.68 -5.96
CA TRP A 28 -14.85 -7.72 -5.96
C TRP A 28 -14.42 -9.04 -6.62
N LEU A 29 -13.13 -9.37 -6.52
CA LEU A 29 -12.58 -10.56 -7.13
C LEU A 29 -13.04 -11.76 -6.30
N ARG A 30 -13.82 -12.66 -6.91
CA ARG A 30 -14.21 -13.98 -6.38
C ARG A 30 -13.02 -14.90 -6.07
N THR A 31 -11.80 -14.36 -5.97
CA THR A 31 -10.54 -15.05 -5.70
C THR A 31 -10.09 -14.97 -4.25
N ILE A 32 -10.84 -14.31 -3.36
CA ILE A 32 -10.58 -14.39 -1.92
C ILE A 32 -10.90 -15.83 -1.48
N ARG A 33 -9.85 -16.56 -1.11
CA ARG A 33 -9.97 -17.92 -0.56
C ARG A 33 -9.66 -17.87 0.93
N PRO A 34 -10.66 -18.10 1.81
CA PRO A 34 -10.44 -18.14 3.24
C PRO A 34 -9.31 -19.14 3.58
N GLY A 35 -8.40 -18.72 4.46
CA GLY A 35 -7.26 -19.55 4.88
C GLY A 35 -6.08 -19.60 3.91
N ILE A 36 -6.14 -18.91 2.76
CA ILE A 36 -5.01 -18.79 1.83
C ILE A 36 -4.49 -17.34 1.83
N PRO A 37 -3.19 -17.14 2.08
CA PRO A 37 -2.57 -15.82 1.99
C PRO A 37 -2.74 -15.18 0.60
N PRO A 38 -2.93 -13.85 0.50
CA PRO A 38 -2.92 -13.14 -0.77
C PRO A 38 -1.56 -13.30 -1.47
N SER A 39 -1.57 -13.16 -2.80
CA SER A 39 -0.33 -13.12 -3.56
C SER A 39 0.42 -11.81 -3.35
N GLU A 40 1.72 -11.80 -3.64
CA GLU A 40 2.56 -10.59 -3.59
C GLU A 40 1.95 -9.44 -4.42
N LEU A 41 1.40 -9.75 -5.59
CA LEU A 41 0.72 -8.78 -6.46
C LEU A 41 -0.51 -8.16 -5.78
N VAL A 42 -1.30 -8.95 -5.06
CA VAL A 42 -2.47 -8.46 -4.32
C VAL A 42 -2.03 -7.52 -3.20
N VAL A 43 -1.01 -7.91 -2.43
CA VAL A 43 -0.48 -7.06 -1.33
C VAL A 43 0.11 -5.76 -1.89
N ALA A 44 0.90 -5.83 -2.96
CA ALA A 44 1.47 -4.66 -3.60
C ALA A 44 0.38 -3.70 -4.12
N ASN A 45 -0.72 -4.24 -4.66
CA ASN A 45 -1.84 -3.44 -5.11
C ASN A 45 -2.60 -2.80 -3.94
N ALA A 46 -2.84 -3.56 -2.88
CA ALA A 46 -3.48 -3.07 -1.66
C ALA A 46 -2.69 -1.89 -1.05
N LEU A 47 -1.37 -2.04 -0.90
CA LEU A 47 -0.50 -0.95 -0.41
C LEU A 47 -0.57 0.29 -1.30
N ARG A 48 -0.60 0.11 -2.64
CA ARG A 48 -0.73 1.21 -3.59
C ARG A 48 -2.09 1.91 -3.50
N GLN A 49 -3.16 1.17 -3.25
CA GLN A 49 -4.52 1.72 -3.09
C GLN A 49 -4.69 2.48 -1.77
N SER A 50 -4.04 2.01 -0.70
CA SER A 50 -4.05 2.68 0.61
C SER A 50 -3.07 3.83 0.71
N LEU A 51 -2.10 3.96 -0.21
CA LEU A 51 -1.09 5.02 -0.16
C LEU A 51 -1.69 6.44 -0.15
N PRO A 52 -2.68 6.80 -1.00
CA PRO A 52 -3.43 8.03 -0.90
C PRO A 52 -3.91 8.38 0.51
N GLU A 53 -4.64 7.45 1.14
CA GLU A 53 -5.24 7.63 2.45
C GLU A 53 -4.15 7.77 3.52
N PHE A 54 -3.10 6.94 3.46
CA PHE A 54 -1.94 7.06 4.34
C PHE A 54 -1.29 8.45 4.28
N LEU A 55 -1.12 9.00 3.07
CA LEU A 55 -0.49 10.32 2.91
C LEU A 55 -1.40 11.46 3.39
N LEU A 56 -2.72 11.33 3.25
CA LEU A 56 -3.69 12.33 3.71
C LEU A 56 -3.89 12.30 5.24
N ASP A 57 -3.90 11.11 5.84
CA ASP A 57 -4.11 10.93 7.30
C ASP A 57 -2.79 11.04 8.09
N SER A 58 -1.64 11.01 7.41
CA SER A 58 -0.34 11.16 8.06
C SER A 58 -0.20 12.53 8.73
N SER A 59 0.31 12.54 9.97
CA SER A 59 0.68 13.77 10.64
C SER A 59 1.79 14.51 9.87
N SER A 60 1.85 15.83 9.96
CA SER A 60 2.93 16.64 9.35
C SER A 60 4.34 16.31 9.87
N THR A 61 4.42 15.53 10.96
CA THR A 61 5.67 15.02 11.56
C THR A 61 6.04 13.61 11.14
N ASP A 62 5.21 12.91 10.36
CA ASP A 62 5.52 11.57 9.88
C ASP A 62 6.68 11.62 8.87
N ALA A 63 7.83 11.10 9.30
CA ALA A 63 9.05 11.13 8.51
C ALA A 63 8.94 10.32 7.20
N VAL A 64 8.15 9.24 7.19
CA VAL A 64 7.97 8.38 6.02
C VAL A 64 7.05 9.04 5.01
N ALA A 65 5.91 9.57 5.47
CA ALA A 65 4.99 10.29 4.58
C ALA A 65 5.65 11.51 3.96
N LYS A 66 6.39 12.30 4.76
CA LYS A 66 7.20 13.42 4.26
C LYS A 66 8.21 12.98 3.21
N PHE A 67 8.98 11.93 3.50
CA PHE A 67 9.99 11.41 2.57
C PHE A 67 9.38 10.99 1.23
N ILE A 68 8.22 10.32 1.26
CA ILE A 68 7.50 9.90 0.06
C ILE A 68 7.04 11.13 -0.73
N LEU A 69 6.34 12.07 -0.09
CA LEU A 69 5.81 13.27 -0.75
C LEU A 69 6.89 14.09 -1.46
N GLU A 70 8.07 14.23 -0.85
CA GLU A 70 9.21 14.94 -1.44
C GLU A 70 9.78 14.28 -2.70
N ARG A 71 9.55 12.98 -2.90
CA ARG A 71 10.16 12.16 -3.98
C ARG A 71 9.16 11.65 -4.99
N GLN A 72 7.89 11.98 -4.85
CA GLN A 72 6.86 11.62 -5.81
C GLN A 72 6.92 12.52 -7.05
N ASP A 73 6.63 11.91 -8.20
CA ASP A 73 6.45 12.63 -9.46
C ASP A 73 5.24 13.56 -9.34
N PRO A 74 5.41 14.89 -9.46
CA PRO A 74 4.33 15.86 -9.32
C PRO A 74 3.14 15.60 -10.26
N GLU A 75 3.40 15.10 -11.48
CA GLU A 75 2.37 14.81 -12.48
C GLU A 75 1.51 13.61 -12.05
N ARG A 76 2.11 12.61 -11.41
CA ARG A 76 1.39 11.43 -10.90
C ARG A 76 0.65 11.71 -9.59
N MET A 77 1.00 12.80 -8.90
CA MET A 77 0.48 13.17 -7.58
C MET A 77 -0.60 14.26 -7.61
N GLN A 78 -0.97 14.77 -8.80
CA GLN A 78 -1.96 15.86 -8.93
C GLN A 78 -3.28 15.55 -8.19
N LEU A 79 -3.76 14.31 -8.26
CA LEU A 79 -4.98 13.89 -7.57
C LEU A 79 -4.90 13.99 -6.03
N LEU A 80 -3.71 13.83 -5.45
CA LEU A 80 -3.51 13.89 -4.00
C LEU A 80 -3.33 15.33 -3.51
N ARG A 81 -2.68 16.18 -4.30
CA ARG A 81 -2.52 17.62 -4.00
C ARG A 81 -3.83 18.39 -4.06
N LEU A 82 -4.80 17.95 -4.87
CA LEU A 82 -6.11 18.58 -4.97
C LEU A 82 -7.02 18.29 -3.75
N ALA A 83 -6.67 17.27 -2.96
CA ALA A 83 -7.43 16.84 -1.79
C ALA A 83 -6.92 17.41 -0.46
N SER A 84 -5.75 18.06 -0.46
CA SER A 84 -5.11 18.69 0.72
C SER A 84 -5.46 20.18 0.86
#